data_AF-A0A8T0CM61-F1
#
_entry.id   AF-A0A8T0CM61-F1
#
_cell.length_a   1.000
_cell.length_b   1.000
_cell.length_c   1.000
_cell.angle_alpha   90.00
_cell.angle_beta   90.00
_cell.angle_gamma   90.00
#
_symmetry.space_group_name_H-M   'P 1'
#
loop_
_entity.id
_entity.type
_entity.pdbx_description
1 polymer ?
#
loop_
_entity_poly.entity_id
_entity_poly.type
_entity_poly.pdbx_seq_one_letter_code
_entity_poly.pdbx_strand_id
1 'polypeptide(L)' 'MREFILEAKKLLKLCKIITKIYVQRSDKPLWVVFKDMERDVFMSKTKAQTHGIVDIISFG' A
#
# COMPACT_ATOMS: atom_id res chain seq x y z
N MET A 1 -15.07 14.24 -21.40
CA MET A 1 -14.20 13.06 -21.66
C MET A 1 -12.71 13.34 -21.43
N ARG A 2 -12.14 14.45 -21.95
CA ARG A 2 -10.71 14.80 -21.76
C ARG A 2 -10.32 15.01 -20.30
N GLU A 3 -11.17 15.69 -19.52
CA GLU A 3 -10.94 15.94 -18.09
C GLU A 3 -10.96 14.64 -17.28
N PHE A 4 -11.92 13.74 -17.54
CA PHE A 4 -11.97 12.40 -16.94
C PHE A 4 -10.67 11.61 -17.16
N ILE A 5 -10.12 11.62 -18.38
CA ILE A 5 -8.85 10.94 -18.68
C ILE A 5 -7.68 11.59 -17.91
N LEU A 6 -7.67 12.92 -17.78
CA LEU A 6 -6.65 13.63 -17.02
C LEU A 6 -6.72 13.31 -15.52
N GLU A 7 -7.92 13.27 -14.96
CA GLU A 7 -8.15 12.88 -13.57
C GLU A 7 -7.77 11.43 -13.30
N ALA A 8 -8.17 10.50 -14.17
CA ALA A 8 -7.76 9.09 -14.09
C ALA A 8 -6.23 8.94 -14.12
N LYS A 9 -5.52 9.73 -14.94
CA LYS A 9 -4.05 9.75 -14.95
C LYS A 9 -3.44 10.28 -13.64
N LYS A 10 -4.05 11.31 -13.03
CA LYS A 10 -3.62 11.83 -11.73
C LYS A 10 -3.82 10.77 -10.64
N LEU A 11 -4.97 10.10 -10.62
CA LEU A 11 -5.27 9.03 -9.68
C LEU A 11 -4.28 7.86 -9.84
N LEU A 12 -4.04 7.42 -11.09
CA LEU A 12 -3.07 6.37 -11.37
C LEU A 12 -1.65 6.74 -10.90
N LYS A 13 -1.25 8.01 -11.06
CA LYS A 13 0.03 8.50 -10.54
C LYS A 13 0.10 8.38 -9.02
N LEU A 14 -0.98 8.74 -8.32
CA LEU A 14 -1.06 8.61 -6.87
C LEU A 14 -0.97 7.15 -6.43
N CYS A 15 -1.75 6.24 -7.03
CA CYS A 15 -1.67 4.81 -6.74
C CYS A 15 -0.24 4.28 -6.91
N LYS A 16 0.44 4.63 -8.01
CA LYS A 16 1.84 4.22 -8.25
C LYS A 16 2.81 4.75 -7.20
N ILE A 17 2.64 5.99 -6.73
CA ILE A 17 3.50 6.57 -5.68
C ILE A 17 3.31 5.81 -4.36
N ILE A 18 2.06 5.61 -3.94
CA ILE A 18 1.76 4.93 -2.68
C ILE A 18 2.26 3.48 -2.72
N THR A 19 2.01 2.74 -3.81
CA THR A 19 2.51 1.36 -3.97
C THR A 19 4.04 1.31 -3.87
N LYS A 20 4.76 2.25 -4.47
CA LYS A 20 6.24 2.31 -4.36
C LYS A 20 6.71 2.53 -2.93
N ILE A 21 6.05 3.41 -2.18
CA ILE A 21 6.36 3.65 -0.77
C ILE A 21 6.16 2.36 0.05
N TYR A 22 5.04 1.65 -0.15
CA TYR A 22 4.79 0.39 0.56
C TYR A 22 5.78 -0.71 0.20
N VAL A 23 6.20 -0.81 -1.07
CA VAL A 23 7.27 -1.73 -1.50
C VAL A 23 8.57 -1.44 -0.75
N GLN A 24 8.96 -0.16 -0.65
CA GLN A 24 10.19 0.24 0.05
C GLN A 24 10.15 -0.07 1.56
N ARG A 25 8.98 0.04 2.20
CA ARG A 25 8.86 -0.16 3.66
C ARG A 25 8.65 -1.61 4.07
N SER A 26 7.95 -2.39 3.25
CA SER A 26 7.63 -3.79 3.56
C SER A 26 8.66 -4.81 3.05
N ASP A 27 9.57 -4.37 2.18
CA ASP A 27 10.51 -5.25 1.43
C ASP A 27 9.79 -6.36 0.62
N LYS A 28 8.52 -6.13 0.28
CA LYS A 28 7.70 -7.07 -0.50
C LYS A 28 7.74 -6.71 -1.98
N PRO A 29 7.66 -7.71 -2.87
CA PRO A 29 7.60 -7.45 -4.30
C PRO A 29 6.32 -6.68 -4.66
N LEU A 30 6.41 -5.85 -5.70
CA LEU A 30 5.35 -4.91 -6.11
C LEU A 30 3.98 -5.58 -6.32
N TRP A 31 3.93 -6.80 -6.84
CA TRP A 31 2.66 -7.50 -7.07
C TRP A 31 1.95 -7.89 -5.77
N VAL A 32 2.69 -8.19 -4.69
CA VAL A 32 2.11 -8.53 -3.37
C VAL A 32 1.47 -7.27 -2.78
N VAL A 33 2.23 -6.17 -2.76
CA VAL A 33 1.74 -4.88 -2.28
C VAL A 33 0.52 -4.42 -3.09
N PHE A 34 0.56 -4.56 -4.41
CA PHE A 34 -0.56 -4.18 -5.26
C PHE A 34 -1.82 -5.00 -4.95
N LYS A 35 -1.69 -6.31 -4.74
CA LYS A 35 -2.80 -7.19 -4.36
C LYS A 35 -3.36 -6.85 -2.97
N ASP A 36 -2.49 -6.56 -2.00
CA ASP A 36 -2.88 -6.17 -0.64
C ASP A 36 -3.57 -4.79 -0.61
N MET A 37 -3.31 -3.92 -1.59
CA MET A 37 -3.89 -2.58 -1.71
C MET A 37 -5.15 -2.50 -2.59
N GLU A 38 -5.48 -3.54 -3.36
CA GLU A 38 -6.64 -3.54 -4.27
C GLU A 38 -7.98 -3.50 -3.51
N ARG A 39 -7.97 -3.96 -2.26
CA ARG A 39 -9.11 -3.96 -1.33
C ARG A 39 -8.62 -3.59 0.06
N ASP A 40 -9.53 -3.13 0.92
CA ASP A 40 -9.22 -2.87 2.32
C ASP A 40 -8.91 -4.19 3.04
N VAL A 41 -7.63 -4.43 3.32
CA VAL A 41 -7.17 -5.57 4.13
C VAL A 41 -6.84 -5.08 5.52
N PHE A 42 -7.72 -5.34 6.48
CA PHE A 42 -7.41 -5.11 7.89
C PHE A 42 -6.37 -6.13 8.37
N MET A 43 -5.37 -5.65 9.10
CA MET A 43 -4.29 -6.48 9.65
C MET A 43 -4.31 -6.43 11.17
N SER A 44 -4.11 -7.58 11.81
CA SER A 44 -3.85 -7.63 13.25
C SER A 44 -2.49 -7.00 13.57
N LYS A 45 -2.24 -6.66 14.85
CA LYS A 45 -0.95 -6.08 15.28
C LYS A 45 0.25 -6.90 14.79
N THR A 46 0.19 -8.22 14.99
CA THR A 46 1.23 -9.16 14.54
C THR A 46 1.38 -9.19 13.03
N LYS A 47 0.27 -9.21 12.29
CA LYS A 47 0.30 -9.22 10.82
C LYS A 47 0.89 -7.92 10.25
N ALA A 48 0.56 -6.77 10.85
CA ALA A 48 1.13 -5.48 10.47
C ALA A 48 2.65 -5.43 10.74
N GLN A 49 3.12 -6.03 11.84
CA GLN A 49 4.54 -6.13 12.14
C GLN A 49 5.27 -7.06 11.15
N THR A 50 4.73 -8.25 10.87
CA THR A 50 5.29 -9.16 9.84
C THR A 50 5.28 -8.54 8.44
N HIS A 51 4.34 -7.64 8.16
CA HIS A 51 4.30 -6.87 6.92
C HIS A 51 5.29 -5.70 6.86
N GLY A 52 6.06 -5.42 7.91
CA GLY A 52 7.00 -4.29 7.97
C GLY A 52 6.32 -2.92 8.04
N ILE A 53 5.02 -2.89 8.39
CA ILE A 53 4.26 -1.64 8.54
C ILE A 53 4.48 -1.03 9.93
N VAL A 54 4.69 -1.88 10.94
CA VAL A 54 4.93 -1.50 12.33
C VAL A 54 6.21 -2.16 12.81
N ASP A 55 7.10 -1.41 13.45
CA ASP A 55 8.38 -1.94 13.94
C ASP A 55 8.20 -2.72 15.26
N ILE A 56 7.44 -2.17 16.21
CA ILE A 56 7.30 -2.70 17.58
C ILE A 56 5.83 -2.73 17.99
N ILE A 57 5.40 -3.84 18.60
CA ILE A 57 4.10 -3.97 19.26
C ILE A 57 4.32 -3.81 20.77
N SER A 58 3.67 -2.82 21.37
CA SER A 58 3.61 -2.72 22.84
C SER A 58 2.48 -3.58 23.39
N PHE A 59 2.77 -4.30 24.47
CA PHE A 59 1.78 -5.01 25.28
C PHE A 59 1.57 -4.17 26.54
N GLY A 60 0.39 -3.56 26.65
CA GLY A 60 -0.07 -2.90 27.87
C GLY A 60 -0.61 -3.91 28.87
#